data_AF-A0A842PIZ2-F1
#
_entry.id   AF-A0A842PIZ2-F1
#
_cell.length_a   1.000
_cell.length_b   1.000
_cell.length_c   1.000
_cell.angle_alpha   90.00
_cell.angle_beta   90.00
_cell.angle_gamma   90.00
#
_symmetry.space_group_name_H-M   'P 1'
#
loop_
_entity.id
_entity.type
_entity.pdbx_description
1 polymer ?
#
loop_
_entity_poly.entity_id
_entity_poly.type
_entity_poly.pdbx_seq_one_letter_code
_entity_poly.pdbx_strand_id
1 'polypeptide(L)' 'MKRRMITGKISTSGSAIIETRVIGSRTEISVEGILDTGFDGYLCLPITTAVSLGSRTN' A
#
# COMPACT_ATOMS: atom_id res chain seq x y z
N MET A 1 5.94 20.79 -10.52
CA MET A 1 6.00 19.57 -9.68
C MET A 1 6.93 18.56 -10.34
N LYS A 2 8.05 18.19 -9.69
CA LYS A 2 8.85 17.04 -10.15
C LYS A 2 8.02 15.77 -9.88
N ARG A 3 7.71 14.99 -10.92
CA ARG A 3 7.16 13.64 -10.74
C ARG A 3 8.23 12.80 -10.05
N ARG A 4 7.92 12.25 -8.87
CA ARG A 4 8.76 11.18 -8.30
C ARG A 4 8.52 9.93 -9.15
N MET A 5 9.60 9.36 -9.67
CA MET A 5 9.54 8.07 -10.35
C MET A 5 9.15 7.00 -9.32
N ILE A 6 8.14 6.20 -9.64
CA ILE A 6 7.77 5.02 -8.84
C ILE A 6 8.60 3.86 -9.37
N THR A 7 9.37 3.22 -8.48
CA THR A 7 10.18 2.04 -8.80
C THR A 7 9.51 0.81 -8.21
N GLY A 8 9.36 -0.23 -9.01
CA GLY A 8 8.84 -1.54 -8.60
C GLY A 8 9.84 -2.66 -8.87
N LYS A 9 9.54 -3.87 -8.38
CA LYS A 9 10.33 -5.09 -8.61
C LYS A 9 9.43 -6.23 -9.09
N ILE A 10 9.99 -7.15 -9.87
CA ILE A 10 9.34 -8.43 -10.15
C ILE A 10 9.85 -9.44 -9.14
N SER A 11 8.96 -10.12 -8.41
CA SER A 11 9.34 -11.18 -7.48
C SER A 11 9.84 -12.42 -8.21
N THR A 12 10.44 -13.35 -7.47
CA THR A 12 10.82 -14.67 -8.00
C THR A 12 9.62 -15.50 -8.49
N SER A 13 8.42 -15.20 -7.99
CA SER A 13 7.16 -15.80 -8.45
C SER A 13 6.56 -15.11 -9.69
N GLY A 14 7.23 -14.08 -10.23
CA GLY A 14 6.76 -13.31 -11.39
C GLY A 14 5.74 -12.21 -11.06
N SER A 15 5.45 -11.96 -9.78
CA SER A 15 4.50 -10.93 -9.36
C SER A 15 5.14 -9.55 -9.42
N ALA A 16 4.43 -8.57 -9.98
CA ALA A 16 4.86 -7.17 -9.93
C ALA A 16 4.56 -6.58 -8.55
N ILE A 17 5.59 -6.05 -7.89
CA ILE A 17 5.51 -5.48 -6.54
C ILE A 17 5.90 -4.01 -6.58
N ILE A 18 5.12 -3.16 -5.91
CA ILE A 18 5.43 -1.75 -5.69
C ILE A 18 5.43 -1.43 -4.19
N GLU A 19 6.34 -0.57 -3.76
CA GLU A 19 6.22 0.07 -2.45
C GLU A 19 5.22 1.22 -2.57
N THR A 20 4.22 1.25 -1.68
CA THR A 20 3.26 2.34 -1.57
C THR A 20 3.23 2.87 -0.15
N ARG A 21 2.99 4.17 -0.01
CA ARG A 21 2.80 4.82 1.29
C ARG A 21 1.33 5.00 1.56
N VAL A 22 0.88 4.45 2.69
CA VAL A 22 -0.46 4.70 3.21
C VAL A 22 -0.37 5.85 4.21
N ILE A 23 -1.08 6.93 3.90
CA ILE A 23 -1.09 8.15 4.70
C ILE A 23 -2.31 8.11 5.61
N GLY A 24 -2.06 7.96 6.90
CA GLY A 24 -3.06 8.06 7.95
C GLY A 24 -3.12 9.47 8.56
N SER A 25 -4.11 9.71 9.41
CA SER A 25 -4.24 10.98 10.14
C SER A 25 -3.18 11.15 11.24
N ARG A 26 -2.60 10.04 11.73
CA ARG A 26 -1.60 10.03 12.83
C ARG A 26 -0.19 9.75 12.36
N THR A 27 -0.03 8.93 11.33
CA THR A 27 1.28 8.49 10.84
C THR A 27 1.17 8.03 9.39
N GLU A 28 2.31 7.80 8.76
CA GLU A 28 2.44 7.15 7.46
C GLU A 28 3.14 5.81 7.63
N ILE A 29 2.77 4.84 6.80
CA ILE A 29 3.51 3.56 6.70
C ILE A 29 3.83 3.25 5.24
N SER A 30 4.94 2.57 5.02
CA SER A 30 5.23 1.91 3.75
C SER A 30 4.70 0.48 3.77
N VAL A 31 4.05 0.08 2.69
CA VAL A 31 3.63 -1.31 2.46
C VAL A 31 4.06 -1.75 1.07
N GLU A 32 4.42 -3.03 0.91
CA GLU A 32 4.59 -3.63 -0.41
C GLU A 32 3.24 -4.15 -0.90
N GLY A 33 2.83 -3.71 -2.09
CA GLY A 33 1.61 -4.16 -2.75
C GLY A 33 1.92 -4.94 -4.02
N ILE A 34 1.15 -6.00 -4.27
CA ILE A 34 1.15 -6.69 -5.56
C ILE A 34 0.27 -5.89 -6.52
N LEU A 35 0.79 -5.60 -7.72
CA LEU A 35 0.00 -5.04 -8.81
C LEU A 35 -0.81 -6.16 -9.47
N ASP A 36 -2.10 -6.19 -9.16
CA ASP A 36 -3.07 -7.13 -9.72
C ASP A 36 -4.11 -6.36 -10.54
N THR A 37 -4.09 -6.54 -11.86
CA THR A 37 -5.05 -5.89 -12.77
C THR A 37 -6.44 -6.52 -12.72
N GLY A 38 -6.59 -7.70 -12.11
CA GLY A 38 -7.86 -8.37 -11.89
C GLY A 38 -8.55 -7.99 -10.58
N PHE A 39 -7.88 -7.21 -9.72
CA PHE A 39 -8.44 -6.76 -8.44
C PHE A 39 -9.19 -5.43 -8.60
N ASP A 40 -10.48 -5.40 -8.25
CA ASP A 40 -11.38 -4.24 -8.36
C ASP A 40 -11.88 -3.73 -6.98
N GLY A 41 -11.30 -4.25 -5.90
CA GLY A 41 -11.67 -3.90 -4.53
C GLY A 41 -10.80 -2.79 -3.91
N TYR A 42 -10.92 -2.66 -2.59
CA TYR A 42 -10.07 -1.78 -1.79
C TYR A 42 -8.99 -2.60 -1.09
N LEU A 43 -7.78 -2.04 -1.00
CA LEU A 43 -6.72 -2.62 -0.18
C LEU A 43 -7.13 -2.55 1.30
N CYS A 44 -7.46 -3.71 1.87
CA CYS A 44 -7.75 -3.84 3.28
C CYS A 44 -6.45 -3.97 4.07
N LEU A 45 -6.20 -3.04 4.99
CA LEU A 45 -5.09 -3.14 5.93
C LEU A 45 -5.52 -3.95 7.16
N PRO A 46 -4.61 -4.70 7.80
CA PRO A 46 -4.87 -5.29 9.11
C PRO A 46 -5.36 -4.21 10.10
N ILE A 47 -6.34 -4.55 10.95
CA ILE A 47 -6.95 -3.60 11.88
C ILE A 47 -5.89 -2.93 12.77
N THR A 48 -4.92 -3.70 13.25
CA THR A 48 -3.80 -3.20 14.06
C THR A 48 -3.02 -2.09 13.35
N THR A 49 -2.81 -2.24 12.05
CA THR A 49 -2.19 -1.24 11.18
C THR A 49 -3.10 -0.03 10.94
N ALA A 50 -4.39 -0.25 10.65
CA ALA A 50 -5.36 0.81 10.39
C ALA A 50 -5.61 1.72 11.62
N VAL A 51 -5.68 1.13 12.82
CA VAL A 51 -5.81 1.87 14.08
C VAL A 51 -4.57 2.73 14.34
N SER A 52 -3.38 2.19 14.08
CA SER A 52 -2.10 2.93 14.23
C SER A 52 -2.03 4.12 13.28
N LEU A 53 -2.58 3.98 12.06
CA LEU A 53 -2.74 5.06 11.08
C LEU A 53 -3.79 6.11 11.49
N GLY A 54 -4.57 5.86 12.55
CA GLY A 54 -5.61 6.78 13.02
C GLY A 54 -6.95 6.63 12.29
N SER A 55 -7.19 5.49 11.63
CA SER A 55 -8.53 5.14 11.15
C SER A 55 -9.40 4.72 12.34
N ARG A 56 -10.61 5.27 12.43
CA ARG A 56 -11.61 4.79 13.39
C ARG A 56 -12.28 3.55 12.79
N THR A 57 -12.14 2.40 13.43
CA THR A 57 -12.98 1.24 13.15
C THR A 57 -14.38 1.59 13.63
N ASN A 58 -15.34 1.67 12.71
CA ASN A 58 -16.75 1.79 13.04
C ASN A 58 -17.35 0.40 13.14
#